data_AF-A0A2G4SSV7-F1
#
_entry.id   AF-A0A2G4SSV7-F1
#
_cell.length_a   1.000
_cell.length_b   1.000
_cell.length_c   1.000
_cell.angle_alpha   90.00
_cell.angle_beta   90.00
_cell.angle_gamma   90.00
#
_symmetry.space_group_name_H-M   'P 1'
#
loop_
_entity.id
_entity.type
_entity.pdbx_description
1 polymer ?
#
loop_
_entity_poly.entity_id
_entity_poly.type
_entity_poly.pdbx_seq_one_letter_code
_entity_poly.pdbx_strand_id
1 'polypeptide(L)'
;MKYYHNLGHGEIKVNYCSNHTLALDLLRISILAKDTLDFYKLSNSFGFQVSDFTVVFYLMSLEFYGIYTMTEIARIKLPKSINELAAFLSQKNFRSLLYVCQVFWSNCSIASDQKDVTERYRPIIENLYRLIDVSKNRYRECSLYFEA
;
A
#
# COMPACT_ATOMS: atom_id res chain seq x y z
N MET A 1 -5.92 22.59 4.35
CA MET A 1 -5.62 21.17 4.09
C MET A 1 -6.84 20.56 3.40
N LYS A 2 -6.70 19.97 2.21
CA LYS A 2 -7.80 19.85 1.21
C LYS A 2 -8.68 18.60 1.32
N TYR A 3 -8.69 17.87 2.44
CA TYR A 3 -9.51 16.67 2.62
C TYR A 3 -9.99 16.48 4.07
N TYR A 4 -11.26 16.10 4.25
CA TYR A 4 -11.90 15.73 5.53
C TYR A 4 -11.92 14.19 5.76
N HIS A 5 -11.29 13.42 4.87
CA HIS A 5 -11.35 11.96 4.85
C HIS A 5 -9.96 11.35 4.95
N ASN A 6 -9.88 10.15 5.54
CA ASN A 6 -8.67 9.34 5.45
C ASN A 6 -8.49 8.88 4.00
N LEU A 7 -7.30 9.09 3.43
CA LEU A 7 -6.98 8.72 2.05
C LEU A 7 -5.96 7.57 1.96
N GLY A 8 -5.40 7.12 3.08
CA GLY A 8 -4.42 6.04 3.05
C GLY A 8 -3.86 5.62 4.40
N HIS A 9 -3.17 4.48 4.38
CA HIS A 9 -2.66 3.80 5.56
C HIS A 9 -1.22 3.37 5.38
N GLY A 10 -0.51 3.11 6.47
CA GLY A 10 0.81 2.52 6.36
C GLY A 10 1.28 1.83 7.62
N GLU A 11 2.21 0.91 7.43
CA GLU A 11 2.91 0.22 8.51
C GLU A 11 4.42 0.47 8.42
N ILE A 12 5.05 0.67 9.57
CA ILE A 12 6.48 0.97 9.68
C ILE A 12 7.12 -0.05 10.61
N LYS A 13 8.23 -0.65 10.18
CA LYS A 13 9.10 -1.46 11.03
C LYS A 13 10.54 -0.96 10.95
N VAL A 14 11.14 -0.83 12.13
CA VAL A 14 12.49 -0.28 12.31
C VAL A 14 13.56 -1.25 11.79
N ASN A 15 13.32 -2.56 11.89
CA ASN A 15 14.27 -3.60 11.55
C ASN A 15 13.79 -4.47 10.37
N TYR A 16 14.73 -5.16 9.74
CA TYR A 16 14.43 -6.23 8.78
C TYR A 16 13.46 -7.25 9.38
N CYS A 17 12.45 -7.62 8.61
CA CYS A 17 11.46 -8.61 8.99
C CYS A 17 11.34 -9.66 7.91
N SER A 18 10.90 -10.86 8.29
CA SER A 18 10.65 -11.93 7.30
C SER A 18 9.58 -11.51 6.29
N ASN A 19 9.67 -12.00 5.05
CA ASN A 19 8.64 -11.77 4.03
C ASN A 19 7.24 -12.19 4.49
N HIS A 20 7.14 -13.20 5.36
CA HIS A 20 5.87 -13.59 5.98
C HIS A 20 5.26 -12.45 6.82
N THR A 21 6.07 -11.82 7.69
CA THR A 21 5.62 -10.67 8.48
C THR A 21 5.23 -9.51 7.57
N LEU A 22 6.06 -9.20 6.57
CA LEU A 22 5.79 -8.10 5.64
C LEU A 22 4.51 -8.34 4.82
N ALA A 23 4.22 -9.59 4.46
CA ALA A 23 2.98 -9.97 3.80
C ALA A 23 1.75 -9.77 4.70
N LEU A 24 1.86 -10.07 6.00
CA LEU A 24 0.77 -9.83 6.95
C LEU A 24 0.49 -8.33 7.11
N ASP A 25 1.53 -7.49 7.17
CA ASP A 25 1.35 -6.05 7.24
C ASP A 25 0.75 -5.51 5.93
N LEU A 26 1.23 -5.99 4.78
CA LEU A 26 0.66 -5.61 3.48
C LEU A 26 -0.82 -5.99 3.38
N LEU A 27 -1.22 -7.15 3.91
CA LEU A 27 -2.62 -7.56 3.97
C LEU A 27 -3.45 -6.67 4.91
N ARG A 28 -2.89 -6.20 6.02
CA ARG A 28 -3.59 -5.25 6.90
C ARG A 28 -3.78 -3.90 6.23
N ILE A 29 -2.73 -3.36 5.61
CA ILE A 29 -2.84 -2.14 4.78
C ILE A 29 -3.86 -2.39 3.66
N SER A 30 -3.81 -3.58 3.05
CA SER A 30 -4.84 -4.30 2.30
C SER A 30 -6.27 -3.90 2.62
N ILE A 31 -6.66 -4.44 3.77
CA ILE A 31 -7.98 -4.38 4.36
C ILE A 31 -8.36 -2.93 4.67
N LEU A 32 -7.47 -2.17 5.31
CA LEU A 32 -7.73 -0.79 5.70
C LEU A 32 -7.93 0.15 4.50
N ALA A 33 -7.08 0.01 3.48
CA ALA A 33 -7.19 0.78 2.24
C ALA A 33 -8.49 0.44 1.51
N LYS A 34 -8.87 -0.84 1.45
CA LYS A 34 -10.12 -1.29 0.86
C LYS A 34 -11.33 -0.69 1.59
N ASP A 35 -11.38 -0.84 2.91
CA ASP A 35 -12.50 -0.32 3.72
C ASP A 35 -12.64 1.20 3.58
N THR A 36 -11.52 1.91 3.48
CA THR A 36 -11.49 3.36 3.24
C THR A 36 -12.01 3.71 1.84
N LEU A 37 -11.56 2.99 0.81
CA LEU A 37 -12.02 3.15 -0.57
C LEU A 37 -13.54 2.95 -0.63
N ASP A 38 -14.04 1.90 0.00
CA ASP A 38 -15.46 1.53 -0.02
C ASP A 38 -16.34 2.48 0.78
N PHE A 39 -15.86 2.93 1.95
CA PHE A 39 -16.61 3.82 2.84
C PHE A 39 -16.72 5.23 2.25
N TYR A 40 -15.61 5.79 1.76
CA TYR A 40 -15.58 7.15 1.21
C TYR A 40 -15.83 7.22 -0.30
N LYS A 41 -16.09 6.07 -0.95
CA LYS A 41 -16.28 5.94 -2.41
C LYS A 41 -15.13 6.59 -3.19
N LEU A 42 -13.90 6.27 -2.81
CA LEU A 42 -12.71 6.81 -3.46
C LEU A 42 -12.43 6.11 -4.79
N SER A 43 -11.85 6.82 -5.76
CA SER A 43 -11.25 6.19 -6.95
C SER A 43 -10.09 5.29 -6.54
N ASN A 44 -9.26 5.78 -5.61
CA ASN A 44 -8.09 5.08 -5.11
C ASN A 44 -7.85 5.35 -3.63
N SER A 45 -7.23 4.39 -2.96
CA SER A 45 -6.69 4.55 -1.60
C SER A 45 -5.18 4.31 -1.60
N PHE A 46 -4.46 5.11 -0.82
CA PHE A 46 -3.01 5.08 -0.75
C PHE A 46 -2.51 4.13 0.35
N GLY A 47 -1.42 3.43 0.09
CA GLY A 47 -0.76 2.56 1.05
C GLY A 47 0.74 2.80 1.07
N PHE A 48 1.39 2.64 2.21
CA PHE A 48 2.84 2.53 2.25
C PHE A 48 3.33 1.56 3.34
N GLN A 49 4.45 0.91 3.08
CA GLN A 49 5.10 0.03 4.04
C GLN A 49 6.58 0.36 4.12
N VAL A 50 7.12 0.39 5.35
CA VAL A 50 8.54 0.67 5.59
C VAL A 50 9.19 -0.50 6.31
N SER A 51 10.26 -1.05 5.73
CA SER A 51 11.12 -2.06 6.37
C SER A 51 12.55 -1.95 5.86
N ASP A 52 13.54 -2.15 6.74
CA ASP A 52 14.97 -1.99 6.47
C ASP A 52 15.31 -0.70 5.70
N PHE A 53 14.77 0.43 6.15
CA PHE A 53 14.94 1.74 5.50
C PHE A 53 14.48 1.76 4.04
N THR A 54 13.63 0.84 3.61
CA THR A 54 12.99 0.87 2.29
C THR A 54 11.52 1.19 2.47
N VAL A 55 11.06 2.25 1.82
CA VAL A 55 9.64 2.58 1.71
C VAL A 55 9.13 2.03 0.39
N VAL A 56 8.04 1.26 0.46
CA VAL A 56 7.28 0.83 -0.71
C VAL A 56 5.92 1.52 -0.66
N PHE A 57 5.56 2.18 -1.75
CA PHE A 57 4.30 2.88 -1.93
C PHE A 57 3.38 2.07 -2.80
N TYR A 58 2.10 2.05 -2.43
CA TYR A 58 1.07 1.28 -3.10
C TYR A 58 -0.15 2.14 -3.38
N LEU A 59 -0.86 1.79 -4.45
CA LEU A 59 -2.16 2.35 -4.77
C LEU A 59 -3.18 1.23 -4.86
N MET A 60 -4.25 1.35 -4.09
CA MET A 60 -5.40 0.46 -4.18
C MET A 60 -6.46 1.04 -5.11
N SER A 61 -7.06 0.17 -5.93
CA SER A 61 -8.20 0.48 -6.80
C SER A 61 -9.21 -0.67 -6.83
N LEU A 62 -10.46 -0.33 -7.12
CA LEU A 62 -11.50 -1.29 -7.51
C LEU A 62 -11.55 -1.33 -9.04
N GLU A 63 -10.89 -2.32 -9.65
CA GLU A 63 -10.75 -2.43 -11.12
C GLU A 63 -11.98 -3.07 -11.76
N PHE A 64 -12.55 -4.09 -11.11
CA PHE A 64 -13.73 -4.80 -11.60
C PHE A 64 -14.68 -5.16 -10.45
N TYR A 65 -15.83 -5.75 -10.77
CA TYR A 65 -16.80 -6.23 -9.78
C TYR A 65 -16.13 -7.11 -8.72
N GLY A 66 -16.00 -6.59 -7.49
CA GLY A 66 -15.37 -7.25 -6.35
C GLY A 66 -13.85 -7.48 -6.47
N ILE A 67 -13.19 -7.00 -7.52
CA ILE A 67 -11.75 -7.22 -7.73
C ILE A 67 -10.99 -5.94 -7.40
N TYR A 68 -10.28 -6.00 -6.28
CA TYR A 68 -9.39 -4.93 -5.83
C TYR A 68 -7.96 -5.26 -6.23
N THR A 69 -7.23 -4.26 -6.70
CA THR A 69 -5.80 -4.38 -6.95
C THR A 69 -5.05 -3.47 -6.00
N MET A 70 -3.89 -3.92 -5.52
CA MET A 70 -2.95 -3.09 -4.79
C MET A 70 -1.62 -3.11 -5.53
N THR A 71 -1.33 -2.01 -6.20
CA THR A 71 -0.22 -1.89 -7.13
C THR A 71 0.93 -1.14 -6.47
N GLU A 72 2.13 -1.72 -6.46
CA GLU A 72 3.35 -0.99 -6.08
C GLU A 72 3.62 0.11 -7.11
N ILE A 73 3.68 1.37 -6.66
CA ILE A 73 3.90 2.53 -7.53
C ILE A 73 5.32 3.09 -7.42
N ALA A 74 6.00 2.86 -6.30
CA ALA A 74 7.39 3.25 -6.12
C ALA A 74 8.02 2.52 -4.93
N ARG A 75 9.35 2.36 -5.02
CA ARG A 75 10.19 1.84 -3.95
C ARG A 75 11.41 2.72 -3.78
N ILE A 76 11.66 3.15 -2.55
CA ILE A 76 12.70 4.14 -2.24
C ILE A 76 13.46 3.71 -1.01
N LYS A 77 14.78 3.63 -1.14
CA LYS A 77 15.69 3.41 -0.01
C LYS A 77 16.00 4.73 0.68
N LEU A 78 15.59 4.85 1.93
CA LEU A 78 15.92 5.94 2.85
C LEU A 78 17.39 5.84 3.28
N PRO A 79 18.03 6.98 3.55
CA PRO A 79 19.41 6.99 4.01
C PRO A 79 19.50 6.48 5.45
N LYS A 80 20.38 5.49 5.71
CA LYS A 80 20.63 4.99 7.07
C LYS A 80 21.58 5.90 7.86
N SER A 81 22.32 6.77 7.15
CA SER A 81 23.31 7.68 7.71
C SER A 81 23.46 8.94 6.85
N ILE A 82 24.15 9.97 7.38
CA ILE A 82 24.44 11.20 6.63
C ILE A 82 25.28 10.94 5.37
N ASN A 83 26.13 9.90 5.38
CA ASN A 83 26.94 9.51 4.24
C ASN A 83 26.10 8.99 3.06
N GLU A 84 24.91 8.45 3.34
CA GLU A 84 23.97 7.94 2.34
C GLU A 84 23.00 9.02 1.85
N LEU A 85 22.97 10.20 2.49
CA LEU A 85 22.02 11.26 2.17
C LEU A 85 22.18 11.76 0.73
N ALA A 86 23.42 11.91 0.25
CA ALA A 86 23.68 12.34 -1.12
C ALA A 86 23.11 11.36 -2.15
N ALA A 87 23.20 10.05 -1.88
CA ALA A 87 22.60 9.02 -2.74
C ALA A 87 21.06 9.04 -2.66
N PHE A 88 20.51 9.29 -1.47
CA PHE A 88 19.06 9.47 -1.30
C PHE A 88 18.53 10.67 -2.10
N LEU A 89 19.26 11.79 -2.11
CA LEU A 89 18.92 13.01 -2.86
C LEU A 89 19.19 12.90 -4.37
N SER A 90 19.33 11.68 -4.90
CA SER A 90 19.48 11.46 -6.33
C SER A 90 18.24 11.88 -7.12
N GLN A 91 18.46 12.28 -8.38
CA GLN A 91 17.37 12.62 -9.30
C GLN A 91 16.35 11.47 -9.45
N LYS A 92 16.81 10.21 -9.36
CA LYS A 92 15.93 9.03 -9.41
C LYS A 92 14.91 9.06 -8.26
N ASN A 93 15.38 9.22 -7.02
CA ASN A 93 14.50 9.22 -5.85
C ASN A 93 13.58 10.43 -5.84
N PHE A 94 14.06 11.61 -6.23
CA PHE A 94 13.21 12.79 -6.38
C PHE A 94 12.11 12.59 -7.42
N ARG A 95 12.42 12.02 -8.58
CA ARG A 95 11.41 11.69 -9.59
C ARG A 95 10.39 10.68 -9.07
N SER A 96 10.83 9.65 -8.36
CA SER A 96 9.92 8.67 -7.74
C SER A 96 9.02 9.33 -6.68
N LEU A 97 9.55 10.19 -5.81
CA LEU A 97 8.75 10.92 -4.81
C LEU A 97 7.76 11.88 -5.47
N LEU A 98 8.18 12.62 -6.50
CA LEU A 98 7.27 13.49 -7.26
C LEU A 98 6.15 12.70 -7.91
N TYR A 99 6.47 11.54 -8.50
CA TYR A 99 5.48 10.64 -9.10
C TYR A 99 4.47 10.14 -8.05
N VAL A 100 4.94 9.67 -6.90
CA VAL A 100 4.09 9.26 -5.77
C VAL A 100 3.16 10.39 -5.33
N CYS A 101 3.70 11.60 -5.14
CA CYS A 101 2.91 12.78 -4.80
C CYS A 101 1.87 13.10 -5.87
N GLN A 102 2.25 13.09 -7.14
CA GLN A 102 1.33 13.35 -8.25
C GLN A 102 0.18 12.35 -8.27
N VAL A 103 0.48 11.05 -8.20
CA VAL A 103 -0.51 9.97 -8.16
C VAL A 103 -1.43 10.10 -6.97
N PHE A 104 -0.87 10.40 -5.78
CA PHE A 104 -1.67 10.61 -4.57
C PHE A 104 -2.67 11.75 -4.77
N TRP A 105 -2.20 12.94 -5.18
CA TRP A 105 -3.06 14.12 -5.32
C TRP A 105 -4.06 14.03 -6.48
N SER A 106 -3.72 13.32 -7.57
CA SER A 106 -4.60 13.19 -8.72
C SER A 106 -5.64 12.09 -8.56
N ASN A 107 -5.32 11.00 -7.86
CA ASN A 107 -6.12 9.77 -7.89
C ASN A 107 -6.81 9.46 -6.56
N CYS A 108 -6.25 9.88 -5.41
CA CYS A 108 -6.85 9.61 -4.09
C CYS A 108 -7.93 10.64 -3.77
N SER A 109 -9.04 10.57 -4.50
CA SER A 109 -10.20 11.45 -4.36
C SER A 109 -11.50 10.68 -4.50
N ILE A 110 -12.62 11.31 -4.15
CA ILE A 110 -13.95 10.72 -4.31
C ILE A 110 -14.17 10.42 -5.81
N ALA A 111 -14.64 9.21 -6.10
CA ALA A 111 -14.90 8.75 -7.45
C ALA A 111 -15.94 9.65 -8.13
N SER A 112 -15.71 9.94 -9.41
CA SER A 112 -16.67 10.69 -10.23
C SER A 112 -17.99 9.93 -10.39
N ASP A 113 -17.93 8.59 -10.48
CA ASP A 113 -19.09 7.71 -10.51
C ASP A 113 -19.15 6.85 -9.23
N GLN A 114 -19.74 7.43 -8.18
CA GLN A 114 -19.93 6.72 -6.90
C GLN A 114 -20.92 5.56 -7.00
N LYS A 115 -21.82 5.60 -7.99
CA LYS A 115 -22.83 4.55 -8.19
C LYS A 115 -22.14 3.28 -8.69
N ASP A 116 -21.26 3.41 -9.68
CA ASP A 116 -20.43 2.31 -10.17
C ASP A 116 -19.57 1.69 -9.05
N VAL A 117 -18.92 2.50 -8.20
CA VAL A 117 -18.16 2.00 -7.04
C VAL A 117 -19.07 1.21 -6.08
N THR A 118 -20.28 1.70 -5.84
CA THR A 118 -21.24 1.05 -4.92
C THR A 118 -21.76 -0.27 -5.49
N GLU A 119 -21.96 -0.36 -6.80
CA GLU A 119 -22.40 -1.58 -7.47
C GLU A 119 -21.30 -2.64 -7.52
N ARG A 120 -20.04 -2.23 -7.69
CA ARG A 120 -18.88 -3.13 -7.81
C ARG A 120 -18.28 -3.55 -6.46
N TYR A 121 -18.47 -2.80 -5.38
CA TYR A 121 -17.92 -3.10 -4.04
C TYR A 121 -18.36 -4.47 -3.50
N ARG A 122 -17.46 -5.18 -2.81
CA ARG A 122 -17.82 -6.37 -2.01
C ARG A 122 -17.26 -6.30 -0.59
N PRO A 123 -18.03 -6.75 0.43
CA PRO A 123 -17.52 -6.84 1.78
C PRO A 123 -16.33 -7.81 1.84
N ILE A 124 -15.43 -7.56 2.78
CA ILE A 124 -14.35 -8.50 3.08
C ILE A 124 -14.98 -9.79 3.60
N ILE A 125 -14.43 -10.94 3.21
CA ILE A 125 -14.87 -12.24 3.70
C ILE A 125 -14.76 -12.23 5.23
N GLU A 126 -15.87 -12.52 5.91
CA GLU A 126 -15.87 -12.67 7.36
C GLU A 126 -14.86 -13.75 7.76
N ASN A 127 -14.03 -13.45 8.76
CA ASN A 127 -12.95 -14.32 9.21
C ASN A 127 -11.81 -14.54 8.19
N LEU A 128 -11.53 -13.59 7.29
CA LEU A 128 -10.34 -13.63 6.43
C LEU A 128 -9.07 -14.00 7.21
N TYR A 129 -8.90 -13.45 8.42
CA TYR A 129 -7.78 -13.78 9.30
C TYR A 129 -7.70 -15.26 9.73
N ARG A 130 -8.81 -16.00 9.74
CA ARG A 130 -8.80 -17.46 10.01
C ARG A 130 -8.29 -18.27 8.82
N LEU A 131 -8.32 -17.71 7.61
CA LEU A 131 -7.78 -18.36 6.41
C LEU A 131 -6.26 -18.18 6.29
N ILE A 132 -5.69 -17.30 7.12
CA ILE A 132 -4.25 -17.04 7.15
C ILE A 132 -3.61 -18.00 8.15
N ASP A 133 -2.63 -18.76 7.70
CA ASP A 133 -1.81 -19.58 8.60
C ASP A 133 -1.07 -18.66 9.58
N VAL A 134 -1.16 -18.97 10.87
CA VAL A 134 -0.45 -18.22 11.93
C VAL A 134 1.06 -18.44 11.80
N SER A 135 1.47 -19.54 11.19
CA SER A 135 2.84 -19.97 11.04
C SER A 135 3.35 -19.81 9.60
N LYS A 136 4.62 -19.41 9.49
CA LYS A 136 5.33 -19.47 8.21
C LYS A 136 5.54 -20.93 7.82
N ASN A 137 5.06 -21.32 6.65
CA ASN A 137 5.43 -22.60 6.05
C ASN A 137 6.92 -22.59 5.67
N ARG A 138 7.70 -23.54 6.20
CA ARG A 138 9.15 -23.64 5.94
C ARG A 138 9.49 -24.17 4.53
N TYR A 139 8.55 -24.82 3.86
CA TYR A 139 8.71 -25.41 2.53
C TYR A 139 8.20 -24.52 1.39
N ARG A 140 7.49 -23.43 1.71
CA ARG A 140 6.98 -22.49 0.71
C ARG A 140 7.57 -21.11 0.95
N GLU A 141 8.21 -20.58 -0.08
CA GLU A 141 8.65 -19.19 -0.08
C GLU A 141 7.44 -18.26 -0.24
N CYS A 142 7.56 -17.05 0.31
CA CYS A 142 6.56 -16.01 0.10
C CYS A 142 6.69 -15.50 -1.33
N SER A 143 5.65 -15.62 -2.14
CA SER A 143 5.64 -15.13 -3.53
C SER A 143 5.73 -13.61 -3.65
N LEU A 144 5.56 -12.87 -2.54
CA LEU A 144 5.72 -11.43 -2.51
C LEU A 144 7.20 -11.09 -2.32
N TYR A 145 7.74 -10.38 -3.30
CA TYR A 145 9.12 -9.92 -3.29
C TYR A 145 9.20 -8.56 -2.59
N PHE A 146 9.76 -8.57 -1.39
CA PHE A 146 9.97 -7.36 -0.59
C PHE A 146 11.42 -6.84 -0.62
N GLU A 147 12.34 -7.59 -1.24
CA GLU A 147 13.75 -7.22 -1.36
C GLU A 147 13.98 -6.13 -2.41
N ALA A 148 15.14 -5.47 -2.33
CA ALA A 148 15.56 -4.40 -3.23
C ALA A 148 16.74 -4.83 -4.11
#